data_AF-A0A8S0FF92-F1
#
_entry.id   AF-A0A8S0FF92-F1
#
_cell.length_a   1.000
_cell.length_b   1.000
_cell.length_c   1.000
_cell.angle_alpha   90.00
_cell.angle_beta   90.00
_cell.angle_gamma   90.00
#
_symmetry.space_group_name_H-M   'P 1'
#
loop_
_entity.id
_entity.type
_entity.pdbx_description
1 polymer ?
#
loop_
_entity_poly.entity_id
_entity_poly.type
_entity_poly.pdbx_seq_one_letter_code
_entity_poly.pdbx_strand_id
1 'polypeptide(L)'
;MSNDGVFTGPQYNIGGKNYTNVGAALTALDNDALLWDATANSNTGAFSAAHGTLKTASKITNVANGDILANSYDAINGSQLYSLADSFTSYLGGGADINNAGVLIAPTYTIGSKTYNNVGDALNAITVTHHSAPQSVMPCCGILQRTNSAPNTVVPIALLLTLQTVQFPLPAAML
;
A
#
# COMPACT_ATOMS: atom_id res chain seq x y z
N MET A 1 14.67 -0.32 -64.61
CA MET A 1 14.47 1.10 -64.90
C MET A 1 13.29 1.20 -65.85
N SER A 2 12.31 2.05 -65.56
CA SER A 2 11.23 2.30 -66.53
C SER A 2 11.84 3.00 -67.75
N ASN A 3 11.39 2.60 -68.93
CA ASN A 3 11.86 3.04 -70.24
C ASN A 3 11.40 4.47 -70.61
N ASP A 4 10.78 5.17 -69.65
CA ASP A 4 10.37 6.57 -69.69
C ASP A 4 11.33 7.53 -68.96
N GLY A 5 12.41 7.01 -68.35
CA GLY A 5 13.37 7.82 -67.58
C GLY A 5 12.82 8.31 -66.23
N VAL A 6 11.65 7.85 -65.79
CA VAL A 6 11.08 8.22 -64.49
C VAL A 6 11.70 7.36 -63.40
N PHE A 7 12.22 8.03 -62.37
CA PHE A 7 12.69 7.38 -61.16
C PHE A 7 11.50 6.91 -60.32
N THR A 8 11.34 5.61 -60.15
CA THR A 8 10.45 5.06 -59.13
C THR A 8 11.14 5.18 -57.78
N GLY A 9 10.63 6.07 -56.92
CA GLY A 9 11.20 6.32 -55.60
C GLY A 9 11.19 5.09 -54.69
N PRO A 10 12.12 5.01 -53.72
CA PRO A 10 12.12 3.96 -52.71
C PRO A 10 10.81 3.96 -51.90
N GLN A 11 10.44 2.80 -51.37
CA GLN A 11 9.35 2.64 -50.42
C GLN A 11 9.93 2.37 -49.03
N TYR A 12 9.48 3.13 -48.03
CA TYR A 12 9.88 2.94 -46.63
C TYR A 12 8.71 2.37 -45.85
N ASN A 13 8.90 1.23 -45.20
CA ASN A 13 7.89 0.64 -44.31
C ASN A 13 8.24 0.93 -42.85
N ILE A 14 7.45 1.78 -42.19
CA ILE A 14 7.64 2.21 -40.81
C ILE A 14 6.31 2.00 -40.08
N GLY A 15 6.33 1.25 -38.98
CA GLY A 15 5.11 0.97 -38.20
C GLY A 15 3.99 0.29 -39.01
N GLY A 16 4.34 -0.45 -40.07
CA GLY A 16 3.39 -1.10 -40.98
C GLY A 16 2.77 -0.18 -42.03
N LYS A 17 3.24 1.06 -42.16
CA LYS A 17 2.79 2.03 -43.17
C LYS A 17 3.89 2.27 -44.21
N ASN A 18 3.49 2.38 -45.48
CA ASN A 18 4.41 2.64 -46.60
C ASN A 18 4.50 4.14 -46.90
N TYR A 19 5.74 4.63 -47.04
CA TYR A 19 6.05 6.02 -47.37
C TYR A 19 6.88 6.07 -48.65
N THR A 20 6.52 6.98 -49.57
CA THR A 20 7.15 7.09 -50.90
C THR A 20 8.25 8.16 -50.97
N ASN A 21 8.47 8.89 -49.88
CA ASN A 21 9.49 9.91 -49.78
C ASN A 21 10.14 9.92 -48.38
N VAL A 22 11.38 10.40 -48.33
CA VAL A 22 12.20 10.42 -47.11
C VAL A 22 11.61 11.32 -46.03
N GLY A 23 11.09 12.51 -46.39
CA GLY A 23 10.57 13.47 -45.42
C GLY A 23 9.40 12.91 -44.61
N ALA A 24 8.42 12.32 -45.29
CA ALA A 24 7.27 11.69 -44.63
C ALA A 24 7.68 10.48 -43.77
N ALA A 25 8.66 9.69 -44.25
CA ALA A 25 9.22 8.58 -43.50
C ALA A 25 9.92 9.05 -42.20
N LEU A 26 10.70 10.14 -42.26
CA LEU A 26 11.36 10.73 -41.09
C LEU A 26 10.33 11.27 -40.08
N THR A 27 9.31 11.99 -40.55
CA THR A 27 8.23 12.46 -39.66
C THR A 27 7.49 11.30 -39.00
N ALA A 28 7.32 10.17 -39.69
CA ALA A 28 6.72 8.99 -39.08
C ALA A 28 7.59 8.41 -37.96
N LEU A 29 8.91 8.27 -38.19
CA LEU A 29 9.84 7.85 -37.13
C LEU A 29 9.83 8.80 -35.93
N ASP A 30 9.81 10.11 -36.17
CA ASP A 30 9.83 11.13 -35.13
C ASP A 30 8.59 11.05 -34.22
N ASN A 31 7.42 10.76 -34.80
CA ASN A 31 6.17 10.62 -34.03
C ASN A 31 6.09 9.34 -33.20
N ASP A 32 6.78 8.26 -33.59
CA ASP A 32 6.70 6.95 -32.95
C ASP A 32 7.89 6.65 -32.03
N ALA A 33 8.86 7.56 -31.93
CA ALA A 33 10.05 7.40 -31.10
C ALA A 33 9.89 8.02 -29.69
N LEU A 34 10.58 7.43 -28.70
CA LEU A 34 10.82 8.06 -27.40
C LEU A 34 11.97 9.06 -27.53
N LEU A 35 11.65 10.33 -27.72
CA LEU A 35 12.62 11.38 -28.01
C LEU A 35 12.95 12.20 -26.78
N TRP A 36 14.19 12.72 -26.75
CA TRP A 36 14.59 13.71 -25.76
C TRP A 36 13.86 15.03 -26.01
N ASP A 37 13.12 15.48 -25.01
CA ASP A 37 12.50 16.80 -24.97
C ASP A 37 13.29 17.66 -24.00
N ALA A 38 14.07 18.61 -24.52
CA ALA A 38 14.89 19.52 -23.72
C ALA A 38 14.06 20.47 -22.83
N THR A 39 12.76 20.61 -23.10
CA THR A 39 11.86 21.47 -22.32
C THR A 39 11.12 20.70 -21.23
N ALA A 40 11.12 19.36 -21.29
CA ALA A 40 10.55 18.52 -20.24
C ALA A 40 11.33 18.63 -18.92
N ASN A 41 10.72 18.13 -17.84
CA ASN A 41 11.28 18.15 -16.49
C ASN A 41 11.78 19.55 -16.08
N SER A 42 10.89 20.55 -16.17
CA SER A 42 11.20 21.94 -15.82
C SER A 42 12.43 22.50 -16.57
N ASN A 43 12.47 22.32 -17.89
CA ASN A 43 13.56 22.78 -18.78
C ASN A 43 14.95 22.17 -18.52
N THR A 44 15.02 21.04 -17.81
CA THR A 44 16.28 20.27 -17.66
C THR A 44 16.41 19.13 -18.66
N GLY A 45 15.31 18.84 -19.35
CA GLY A 45 15.21 17.83 -20.38
C GLY A 45 14.95 16.43 -19.85
N ALA A 46 14.21 15.64 -20.64
CA ALA A 46 13.92 14.24 -20.35
C ALA A 46 13.49 13.50 -21.62
N PHE A 47 13.57 12.17 -21.63
CA PHE A 47 12.87 11.38 -22.64
C PHE A 47 11.36 11.50 -22.44
N SER A 48 10.63 11.82 -23.51
CA SER A 48 9.18 11.97 -23.47
C SER A 48 8.48 10.70 -23.92
N ALA A 49 7.60 10.19 -23.06
CA ALA A 49 6.64 9.12 -23.40
C ALA A 49 5.29 9.68 -23.88
N ALA A 50 5.25 10.95 -24.30
CA ALA A 50 4.09 11.53 -24.94
C ALA A 50 3.97 11.00 -26.37
N HIS A 51 2.78 10.55 -26.77
CA HIS A 51 2.53 10.04 -28.13
C HIS A 51 1.32 10.73 -28.76
N GLY A 52 1.32 10.77 -30.10
CA GLY A 52 0.28 11.40 -30.90
C GLY A 52 0.32 12.93 -30.92
N THR A 53 -0.55 13.53 -31.72
CA THR A 53 -0.58 14.98 -31.98
C THR A 53 -0.90 15.82 -30.74
N LEU A 54 -1.66 15.24 -29.80
CA LEU A 54 -2.00 15.89 -28.53
C LEU A 54 -0.93 15.69 -27.44
N LYS A 55 0.18 15.00 -27.75
CA LYS A 55 1.27 14.69 -26.81
C LYS A 55 0.76 14.11 -25.48
N THR A 56 -0.12 13.12 -25.55
CA THR A 56 -0.68 12.49 -24.34
C THR A 56 0.31 11.52 -23.73
N ALA A 57 0.46 11.57 -22.40
CA ALA A 57 1.28 10.62 -21.66
C ALA A 57 0.83 9.19 -21.94
N SER A 58 1.77 8.34 -22.36
CA SER A 58 1.50 6.97 -22.77
C SER A 58 2.22 5.97 -21.87
N LYS A 59 1.69 4.74 -21.79
CA LYS A 59 2.31 3.66 -21.02
C LYS A 59 3.57 3.14 -21.72
N ILE A 60 4.62 2.89 -20.94
CA ILE A 60 5.77 2.07 -21.36
C ILE A 60 5.51 0.67 -20.82
N THR A 61 5.31 -0.30 -21.71
CA THR A 61 5.04 -1.71 -21.35
C THR A 61 6.23 -2.59 -21.71
N ASN A 62 6.20 -3.85 -21.27
CA ASN A 62 7.28 -4.83 -21.42
C ASN A 62 8.60 -4.39 -20.75
N VAL A 63 8.48 -3.60 -19.69
CA VAL A 63 9.60 -3.25 -18.82
C VAL A 63 9.86 -4.45 -17.92
N ALA A 64 11.04 -5.07 -18.05
CA ALA A 64 11.48 -6.13 -17.15
C ALA A 64 11.56 -5.61 -15.70
N ASN A 65 11.63 -6.51 -14.72
CA ASN A 65 11.81 -6.08 -13.33
C ASN A 65 13.19 -5.39 -13.20
N GLY A 66 13.18 -4.17 -12.67
CA GLY A 66 14.42 -3.45 -12.37
C GLY A 66 14.99 -3.85 -11.00
N ASP A 67 16.28 -3.65 -10.79
CA ASP A 67 16.89 -3.95 -9.50
C ASP A 67 16.43 -2.96 -8.41
N ILE A 68 16.04 -3.48 -7.24
CA ILE A 68 15.63 -2.69 -6.08
C ILE A 68 16.82 -2.61 -5.10
N LEU A 69 17.78 -1.74 -5.44
CA LEU A 69 19.01 -1.50 -4.70
C LEU A 69 19.25 0.01 -4.52
N ALA A 70 20.02 0.40 -3.50
CA ALA A 70 20.20 1.81 -3.11
C ALA A 70 20.72 2.74 -4.21
N ASN A 71 21.39 2.19 -5.22
CA ASN A 71 22.02 2.91 -6.34
C ASN A 71 21.57 2.38 -7.71
N SER A 72 20.38 1.77 -7.78
CA SER A 72 19.82 1.32 -9.06
C SER A 72 19.35 2.50 -9.92
N TYR A 73 19.56 2.39 -11.22
CA TYR A 73 19.04 3.30 -12.24
C TYR A 73 18.01 2.62 -13.14
N ASP A 74 17.60 1.39 -12.78
CA ASP A 74 16.64 0.63 -13.55
C ASP A 74 15.23 1.17 -13.34
N ALA A 75 14.45 1.17 -14.42
CA ALA A 75 13.02 1.36 -14.30
C ALA A 75 12.38 0.14 -13.62
N ILE A 76 11.53 0.37 -12.63
CA ILE A 76 10.67 -0.66 -12.05
C ILE A 76 9.32 -0.70 -12.75
N ASN A 77 8.69 -1.87 -12.77
CA ASN A 77 7.35 -2.03 -13.33
C ASN A 77 6.27 -2.17 -12.23
N GLY A 78 5.00 -2.17 -12.65
CA GLY A 78 3.87 -2.23 -11.73
C GLY A 78 3.81 -3.48 -10.85
N SER A 79 4.36 -4.62 -11.29
CA SER A 79 4.36 -5.85 -10.49
C SER A 79 5.24 -5.74 -9.24
N GLN A 80 6.33 -4.98 -9.33
CA GLN A 80 7.24 -4.74 -8.22
C GLN A 80 6.62 -3.81 -7.18
N LEU A 81 5.99 -2.72 -7.63
CA LEU A 81 5.25 -1.81 -6.74
C LEU A 81 4.08 -2.52 -6.05
N TYR A 82 3.34 -3.35 -6.80
CA TYR A 82 2.25 -4.16 -6.25
C TYR A 82 2.75 -5.13 -5.18
N SER A 83 3.83 -5.88 -5.45
CA SER A 83 4.40 -6.84 -4.48
C SER A 83 4.83 -6.18 -3.17
N LEU A 84 5.39 -4.96 -3.25
CA LEU A 84 5.70 -4.16 -2.06
C LEU A 84 4.43 -3.79 -1.28
N ALA A 85 3.41 -3.28 -1.98
CA ALA A 85 2.15 -2.86 -1.38
C ALA A 85 1.40 -4.05 -0.74
N ASP A 86 1.39 -5.21 -1.39
CA ASP A 86 0.79 -6.46 -0.89
C ASP A 86 1.52 -7.02 0.36
N SER A 87 2.84 -6.82 0.43
CA SER A 87 3.58 -7.14 1.67
C SER A 87 3.09 -6.27 2.84
N PHE A 88 2.80 -4.98 2.60
CA PHE A 88 2.27 -4.09 3.63
C PHE A 88 0.85 -4.46 4.08
N THR A 89 -0.04 -4.87 3.18
CA THR A 89 -1.39 -5.30 3.56
C THR A 89 -1.35 -6.54 4.46
N SER A 90 -0.45 -7.47 4.17
CA SER A 90 -0.20 -8.66 5.01
C SER A 90 0.27 -8.29 6.42
N TYR A 91 1.13 -7.27 6.57
CA TYR A 91 1.58 -6.79 7.88
C TYR A 91 0.51 -6.03 8.66
N LEU A 92 -0.37 -5.28 7.98
CA LEU A 92 -1.50 -4.62 8.62
C LEU A 92 -2.57 -5.65 9.04
N GLY A 93 -2.81 -6.67 8.21
CA GLY A 93 -3.89 -7.62 8.44
C GLY A 93 -5.26 -6.93 8.42
N GLY A 94 -6.22 -7.42 9.21
CA GLY A 94 -7.55 -6.80 9.33
C GLY A 94 -8.33 -6.70 8.02
N GLY A 95 -7.98 -7.48 7.00
CA GLY A 95 -8.58 -7.38 5.65
C GLY A 95 -8.10 -6.16 4.84
N ALA A 96 -6.96 -5.56 5.19
CA ALA A 96 -6.30 -4.60 4.29
C ALA A 96 -5.98 -5.26 2.94
N ASP A 97 -6.08 -4.49 1.87
CA ASP A 97 -5.88 -4.96 0.50
C ASP A 97 -5.49 -3.80 -0.44
N ILE A 98 -5.08 -4.08 -1.68
CA ILE A 98 -4.79 -3.08 -2.72
C ILE A 98 -5.78 -3.24 -3.86
N ASN A 99 -6.49 -2.17 -4.22
CA ASN A 99 -7.38 -2.22 -5.37
C ASN A 99 -6.64 -2.09 -6.71
N ASN A 100 -7.34 -2.31 -7.83
CA ASN A 100 -6.76 -2.24 -9.17
C ASN A 100 -6.29 -0.83 -9.60
N ALA A 101 -6.58 0.21 -8.81
CA ALA A 101 -6.06 1.56 -9.01
C ALA A 101 -4.77 1.83 -8.19
N GLY A 102 -4.27 0.85 -7.44
CA GLY A 102 -3.10 0.98 -6.58
C GLY A 102 -3.37 1.70 -5.27
N VAL A 103 -4.64 1.82 -4.85
CA VAL A 103 -5.02 2.47 -3.59
C VAL A 103 -5.17 1.41 -2.50
N LEU A 104 -4.58 1.69 -1.33
CA LEU A 104 -4.72 0.87 -0.13
C LEU A 104 -6.16 0.90 0.39
N ILE A 105 -6.77 -0.26 0.50
CA ILE A 105 -8.00 -0.51 1.23
C ILE A 105 -7.61 -0.65 2.71
N ALA A 106 -8.22 0.18 3.55
CA ALA A 106 -7.87 0.25 4.95
C ALA A 106 -8.18 -1.08 5.68
N PRO A 107 -7.35 -1.49 6.64
CA PRO A 107 -7.67 -2.62 7.52
C PRO A 107 -8.93 -2.31 8.34
N THR A 108 -9.55 -3.33 8.90
CA THR A 108 -10.61 -3.21 9.89
C THR A 108 -10.21 -3.93 11.18
N TYR A 109 -10.10 -3.17 12.25
CA TYR A 109 -9.83 -3.67 13.59
C TYR A 109 -11.05 -3.44 14.50
N THR A 110 -11.53 -4.49 15.14
CA THR A 110 -12.66 -4.39 16.07
C THR A 110 -12.18 -4.51 17.51
N ILE A 111 -12.45 -3.49 18.33
CA ILE A 111 -12.10 -3.46 19.75
C ILE A 111 -13.37 -3.12 20.54
N GLY A 112 -13.85 -4.09 21.33
CA GLY A 112 -15.19 -4.02 21.92
C GLY A 112 -16.25 -3.95 20.82
N SER A 113 -17.11 -2.94 20.86
CA SER A 113 -18.18 -2.72 19.86
C SER A 113 -17.82 -1.68 18.79
N LYS A 114 -16.58 -1.20 18.74
CA LYS A 114 -16.13 -0.16 17.80
C LYS A 114 -15.16 -0.73 16.77
N THR A 115 -15.25 -0.21 15.55
CA THR A 115 -14.37 -0.53 14.42
C THR A 115 -13.41 0.62 14.13
N TYR A 116 -12.16 0.29 13.85
CA TYR A 116 -11.08 1.23 13.57
C TYR A 116 -10.40 0.82 12.26
N ASN A 117 -10.04 1.80 11.45
CA ASN A 117 -9.47 1.55 10.12
C ASN A 117 -7.97 1.87 10.01
N ASN A 118 -7.33 2.12 11.14
CA ASN A 118 -5.90 2.35 11.23
C ASN A 118 -5.38 1.83 12.58
N VAL A 119 -4.07 1.55 12.62
CA VAL A 119 -3.41 0.94 13.78
C VAL A 119 -3.37 1.91 14.97
N GLY A 120 -3.12 3.20 14.73
CA GLY A 120 -2.98 4.20 15.78
C GLY A 120 -4.23 4.34 16.64
N ASP A 121 -5.39 4.51 16.00
CA ASP A 121 -6.66 4.65 16.71
C ASP A 121 -7.07 3.35 17.41
N ALA A 122 -6.81 2.21 16.79
CA ALA A 122 -7.05 0.91 17.39
C ALA A 122 -6.21 0.73 18.67
N LEU A 123 -4.91 1.02 18.62
CA LEU A 123 -4.03 0.94 19.79
C LEU A 123 -4.41 1.95 20.88
N ASN A 124 -4.80 3.17 20.50
CA ASN A 124 -5.29 4.15 21.45
C ASN A 124 -6.56 3.66 22.17
N ALA A 125 -7.49 3.03 21.44
CA ALA A 125 -8.69 2.45 22.03
C ALA A 125 -8.39 1.29 23.00
N ILE A 126 -7.41 0.43 22.69
CA ILE A 126 -6.93 -0.61 23.63
C ILE A 126 -6.32 0.02 24.88
N THR A 127 -5.48 1.04 24.69
CA THR A 127 -4.81 1.75 25.79
C THR A 127 -5.82 2.37 26.76
N VAL A 128 -6.87 3.01 26.24
CA VAL A 128 -7.94 3.59 27.05
C VAL A 128 -8.79 2.51 27.72
N THR A 129 -9.14 1.42 27.03
CA THR A 129 -9.97 0.35 27.62
C THR A 129 -9.24 -0.41 28.73
N HIS A 130 -7.92 -0.62 28.63
CA HIS A 130 -7.14 -1.24 29.69
C HIS A 130 -6.95 -0.33 30.91
N HIS A 131 -6.84 0.99 30.71
CA HIS A 131 -6.79 1.97 31.80
C HIS A 131 -8.17 2.17 32.47
N SER A 132 -9.26 2.02 31.71
CA SER A 132 -10.63 2.27 32.15
C SER A 132 -11.38 1.02 32.63
N ALA A 133 -10.75 -0.16 32.62
CA ALA A 133 -11.31 -1.34 33.27
C ALA A 133 -11.58 -1.00 34.75
N PRO A 134 -12.83 -1.13 35.25
CA PRO A 134 -13.19 -0.63 36.56
C PRO A 134 -12.36 -1.34 37.63
N GLN A 135 -11.37 -0.65 38.17
CA GLN A 135 -10.68 -1.03 39.38
C GLN A 135 -11.68 -0.82 40.52
N SER A 136 -12.51 -1.83 40.80
CA SER A 136 -13.29 -1.82 42.03
C SER A 136 -12.32 -2.06 43.18
N VAL A 137 -11.89 -0.99 43.84
CA VAL A 137 -11.22 -1.10 45.13
C VAL A 137 -12.29 -1.52 46.12
N MET A 138 -12.20 -2.76 46.63
CA MET A 138 -13.12 -3.22 47.67
C MET A 138 -12.90 -2.35 48.92
N PRO A 139 -13.93 -1.70 49.49
CA PRO A 139 -13.75 -0.72 50.57
C PRO A 139 -13.18 -1.27 51.88
N CYS A 140 -13.04 -2.60 52.03
CA CYS A 140 -12.65 -3.22 53.30
C CYS A 140 -11.32 -3.98 53.28
N CYS A 141 -10.64 -4.13 52.14
CA CYS A 141 -9.30 -4.71 52.12
C CYS A 141 -8.60 -4.30 50.82
N GLY A 142 -7.40 -3.71 50.91
CA GLY A 142 -6.66 -3.09 49.80
C GLY A 142 -6.15 -4.03 48.71
N ILE A 143 -6.92 -5.05 48.32
CA ILE A 143 -6.64 -5.93 47.18
C ILE A 143 -7.51 -5.48 46.01
N LEU A 144 -6.87 -5.17 44.88
CA LEU A 144 -7.55 -4.90 43.62
C LEU A 144 -8.06 -6.23 43.04
N GLN A 145 -9.38 -6.42 42.95
CA GLN A 145 -9.95 -7.51 42.16
C GLN A 145 -10.36 -7.00 40.78
N ARG A 146 -9.93 -7.70 39.72
CA ARG A 146 -10.48 -7.54 38.37
C ARG A 146 -11.90 -8.11 38.35
N THR A 147 -12.91 -7.28 38.15
CA THR A 147 -14.26 -7.77 37.86
C THR A 147 -14.31 -8.16 36.38
N ASN A 148 -14.49 -9.45 36.10
CA ASN A 148 -14.66 -9.95 34.74
C ASN A 148 -16.15 -9.79 34.38
N SER A 149 -16.52 -8.62 33.85
CA SER A 149 -17.90 -8.33 33.44
C SER A 149 -18.21 -9.01 32.10
N ALA A 150 -18.79 -10.22 32.14
CA ALA A 150 -19.55 -10.74 31.00
C ALA A 150 -20.94 -10.07 30.98
N PRO A 151 -21.46 -9.65 29.81
CA PRO A 151 -22.75 -9.00 29.73
C PRO A 151 -23.88 -10.03 29.89
N ASN A 152 -24.87 -9.70 30.72
CA ASN A 152 -26.21 -10.28 30.79
C ASN A 152 -26.37 -11.64 31.49
N THR A 153 -26.23 -11.67 32.81
CA THR A 153 -27.15 -12.45 33.67
C THR A 153 -27.39 -11.66 34.96
N VAL A 154 -28.63 -11.23 35.19
CA VAL A 154 -29.03 -10.60 36.46
C VAL A 154 -28.91 -11.66 37.56
N VAL A 155 -27.88 -11.55 38.41
CA VAL A 155 -27.78 -12.37 39.63
C VAL A 155 -28.59 -11.66 40.71
N PRO A 156 -29.69 -12.25 41.22
CA PRO A 156 -30.44 -11.66 42.32
C PRO A 156 -29.56 -11.57 43.57
N ILE A 157 -29.85 -10.58 44.42
CA ILE A 157 -29.09 -10.06 45.58
C ILE A 157 -28.76 -11.09 46.71
N ALA A 158 -28.80 -12.39 46.48
CA ALA A 158 -28.51 -13.41 47.48
C ALA A 158 -27.60 -14.53 46.95
N LEU A 159 -26.28 -14.29 46.85
CA LEU A 159 -25.30 -15.35 47.10
C LEU A 159 -23.94 -14.75 47.47
N LEU A 160 -23.60 -14.92 48.74
CA LEU A 160 -22.44 -14.38 49.44
C LEU A 160 -21.20 -15.27 49.23
N LEU A 161 -20.19 -14.70 48.57
CA LEU A 161 -18.74 -14.85 48.78
C LEU A 161 -18.18 -16.20 49.31
N THR A 162 -17.60 -17.04 48.44
CA THR A 162 -16.55 -18.01 48.83
C THR A 162 -15.18 -17.48 48.38
N LEU A 163 -14.44 -16.91 49.33
CA LEU A 163 -13.11 -16.33 49.17
C LEU A 163 -12.06 -17.45 49.20
N GLN A 164 -11.39 -17.75 48.08
CA GLN A 164 -10.20 -18.61 48.07
C GLN A 164 -8.97 -17.77 48.45
N THR A 165 -8.44 -18.01 49.64
CA THR A 165 -7.19 -17.42 50.13
C THR A 165 -5.99 -18.13 49.49
N VAL A 166 -5.18 -17.40 48.72
CA VAL A 166 -3.82 -17.84 48.35
C VAL A 166 -2.89 -17.31 49.43
N GLN A 167 -2.37 -18.20 50.27
CA GLN A 167 -1.50 -17.87 51.40
C GLN A 167 -0.03 -17.94 50.95
N PHE A 168 0.65 -16.80 50.89
CA PHE A 168 2.12 -16.78 50.75
C PHE A 168 2.76 -16.87 52.14
N PRO A 169 3.71 -17.79 52.40
CA PRO A 169 4.40 -17.89 53.67
C PRO A 169 5.39 -16.72 53.86
N LEU A 170 5.38 -16.10 55.05
CA LEU A 170 6.41 -15.14 55.48
C LEU A 170 7.74 -15.88 55.77
N PRO A 171 8.89 -15.33 55.38
CA PRO A 171 10.19 -15.91 55.72
C PRO A 171 10.48 -15.72 57.22
N ALA A 172 10.86 -16.81 57.88
CA ALA A 172 11.27 -16.81 59.27
C ALA A 172 12.55 -15.98 59.44
N ALA A 173 12.52 -14.99 60.35
CA ALA A 173 13.72 -14.34 60.84
C ALA A 173 14.50 -15.34 61.71
N MET A 174 15.70 -15.73 61.27
CA MET A 174 16.68 -16.41 62.11
C MET A 174 17.45 -15.37 62.92
N LEU A 175 17.56 -15.62 64.23
CA LEU A 175 18.46 -14.97 65.18
C LEU A 175 19.93 -15.23 64.81
#